data_AF-A0A2X3JX19-F1
#
_entry.id   AF-A0A2X3JX19-F1
#
_cell.length_a   1.000
_cell.length_b   1.000
_cell.length_c   1.000
_cell.angle_alpha   90.00
_cell.angle_beta   90.00
_cell.angle_gamma   90.00
#
_symmetry.space_group_name_H-M   'P 1'
#
loop_
_entity.id
_entity.type
_entity.pdbx_description
1 polymer ?
#
loop_
_entity_poly.entity_id
_entity_poly.type
_entity_poly.pdbx_seq_one_letter_code
_entity_poly.pdbx_strand_id
1 'polypeptide(L)'
;MAGRRIVLTGHPQANLNREWQVVASELHGEQPQAVPGRQGAGTALENHFAVIPADRTWRPQPLLKPLVDGPQSAVVTGPAGEEIFCDEHGRVRVKFNWDRYNPADQDSSCWIRVAQAWAGTGFGHLAIPRVGQEVIVDFLNGDPDQPIIMGRTYHQENRTPGSLPGTKTQMTIRSKTYKGSGF
;
A
#
# COMPACT_ATOMS: atom_id res chain seq x y z
N MET A 1 -15.25 -28.99 -5.77
CA MET A 1 -14.93 -27.68 -5.18
C MET A 1 -13.42 -27.51 -5.15
N ALA A 2 -12.92 -26.33 -5.50
CA ALA A 2 -11.49 -26.02 -5.38
C ALA A 2 -11.01 -26.23 -3.93
N GLY A 3 -9.77 -26.71 -3.78
CA GLY A 3 -9.17 -27.10 -2.50
C GLY A 3 -9.41 -28.56 -2.11
N ARG A 4 -10.42 -29.24 -2.66
CA ARG A 4 -10.71 -30.66 -2.36
C ARG A 4 -9.66 -31.57 -3.00
N ARG A 5 -9.27 -32.61 -2.27
CA ARG A 5 -8.47 -33.72 -2.80
C ARG A 5 -9.35 -34.84 -3.30
N ILE A 6 -8.97 -35.43 -4.42
CA ILE A 6 -9.62 -36.57 -5.04
C ILE A 6 -8.57 -37.61 -5.41
N VAL A 7 -8.93 -38.89 -5.33
CA VAL A 7 -8.08 -39.98 -5.80
C VAL A 7 -8.56 -40.38 -7.19
N LEU A 8 -7.69 -40.29 -8.19
CA LEU A 8 -7.99 -40.80 -9.53
C LEU A 8 -7.64 -42.28 -9.60
N THR A 9 -8.56 -43.09 -10.12
CA THR A 9 -8.39 -44.54 -10.31
C THR A 9 -8.91 -44.94 -11.70
N GLY A 10 -8.34 -45.99 -12.31
CA GLY A 10 -8.78 -46.52 -13.60
C GLY A 10 -8.26 -45.77 -14.84
N HIS A 11 -7.32 -44.83 -14.68
CA HIS A 11 -6.68 -44.14 -15.80
C HIS A 11 -5.67 -45.07 -16.51
N PRO A 12 -5.65 -45.16 -17.85
CA PRO A 12 -4.73 -46.03 -18.59
C PRO A 12 -3.24 -45.77 -18.32
N GLN A 13 -2.89 -44.51 -18.04
CA GLN A 13 -1.56 -44.15 -17.57
C GLN A 13 -1.47 -44.32 -16.05
N ALA A 14 -0.68 -45.31 -15.60
CA ALA A 14 -0.57 -45.71 -14.20
C ALA A 14 -0.17 -44.57 -13.26
N ASN A 15 0.75 -43.69 -13.69
CA ASN A 15 1.25 -42.55 -12.91
C ASN A 15 0.19 -41.47 -12.61
N LEU A 16 -0.92 -41.44 -13.35
CA LEU A 16 -2.03 -40.51 -13.10
C LEU A 16 -3.00 -41.04 -12.04
N ASN A 17 -2.96 -42.34 -11.70
CA ASN A 17 -3.78 -42.93 -10.65
C ASN A 17 -3.22 -42.61 -9.26
N ARG A 18 -3.45 -41.38 -8.80
CA ARG A 18 -2.92 -40.82 -7.55
C ARG A 18 -3.88 -39.79 -6.96
N GLU A 19 -3.51 -39.24 -5.81
CA GLU A 19 -4.24 -38.11 -5.22
C GLU A 19 -3.91 -36.81 -5.96
N TRP A 20 -4.97 -36.05 -6.25
CA TRP A 20 -4.98 -34.77 -6.95
C TRP A 20 -5.71 -33.72 -6.12
N GLN A 21 -5.21 -32.49 -6.10
CA GLN A 21 -5.90 -31.34 -5.53
C GLN A 21 -6.60 -30.55 -6.64
N VAL A 22 -7.90 -30.31 -6.49
CA VAL A 22 -8.68 -29.47 -7.41
C VAL A 22 -8.33 -28.00 -7.18
N VAL A 23 -7.92 -27.28 -8.23
CA VAL A 23 -7.53 -25.86 -8.15
C VAL A 23 -8.53 -24.93 -8.85
N ALA A 24 -9.34 -25.45 -9.76
CA ALA A 24 -10.47 -24.75 -10.37
C ALA A 24 -11.56 -25.76 -10.72
N SER A 25 -12.82 -25.35 -10.74
CA SER A 25 -13.96 -26.21 -11.06
C SER A 25 -15.10 -25.38 -11.65
N GLU A 26 -15.59 -25.78 -12.80
CA GLU A 26 -16.69 -25.19 -13.53
C GLU A 26 -17.77 -26.27 -13.70
N LEU A 27 -18.97 -25.98 -13.21
CA LEU A 27 -20.08 -26.92 -13.17
C LEU A 27 -21.18 -26.43 -14.10
N HIS A 28 -21.48 -27.21 -15.11
CA HIS A 28 -22.59 -26.98 -16.04
C HIS A 28 -23.71 -27.97 -15.76
N GLY A 29 -24.95 -27.50 -15.73
CA GLY A 29 -26.12 -28.33 -15.44
C GLY A 29 -27.22 -28.06 -16.45
N GLU A 30 -27.77 -29.13 -17.02
CA GLU A 30 -28.90 -29.06 -17.95
C GLU A 30 -30.04 -29.93 -17.47
N GLN A 31 -31.25 -29.35 -17.38
CA GLN A 31 -32.47 -30.07 -17.01
C GLN A 31 -33.55 -29.92 -18.08
N PRO A 32 -33.48 -30.69 -19.18
CA PRO A 32 -34.45 -30.60 -20.28
C PRO A 32 -35.89 -30.88 -19.85
N GLN A 33 -36.10 -31.76 -18.86
CA GLN A 33 -37.41 -32.19 -18.36
C GLN A 33 -38.18 -31.11 -17.57
N ALA A 34 -37.52 -30.01 -17.19
CA ALA A 34 -38.20 -28.89 -16.57
C ALA A 34 -39.13 -28.15 -17.55
N VAL A 35 -38.99 -28.38 -18.87
CA VAL A 35 -39.84 -27.83 -19.91
C VAL A 35 -40.99 -28.81 -20.24
N PRO A 36 -42.27 -28.42 -20.07
CA PRO A 36 -43.40 -29.26 -20.43
C PRO A 36 -43.36 -29.71 -21.90
N GLY A 37 -43.59 -30.99 -22.15
CA GLY A 37 -43.62 -31.57 -23.51
C GLY A 37 -42.26 -32.02 -24.07
N ARG A 38 -41.15 -31.77 -23.37
CA ARG A 38 -39.82 -32.27 -23.77
C ARG A 38 -39.59 -33.67 -23.17
N GLN A 39 -39.47 -34.69 -24.01
CA GLN A 39 -39.22 -36.08 -23.62
C GLN A 39 -37.88 -36.59 -24.20
N GLY A 40 -37.25 -37.56 -23.54
CA GLY A 40 -36.10 -38.32 -24.07
C GLY A 40 -34.72 -38.00 -23.48
N ALA A 41 -34.43 -36.74 -23.09
CA ALA A 41 -33.17 -36.38 -22.43
C ALA A 41 -33.36 -36.23 -20.91
N GLY A 42 -32.55 -36.93 -20.12
CA GLY A 42 -32.52 -36.79 -18.65
C GLY A 42 -31.80 -35.52 -18.18
N THR A 43 -31.83 -35.27 -16.87
CA THR A 43 -31.02 -34.20 -16.25
C THR A 43 -29.55 -34.57 -16.34
N ALA A 44 -28.71 -33.68 -16.87
CA ALA A 44 -27.28 -33.85 -17.01
C ALA A 44 -26.53 -32.84 -16.14
N LEU A 45 -25.41 -33.29 -15.57
CA LEU A 45 -24.49 -32.46 -14.81
C LEU A 45 -23.08 -32.76 -15.30
N GLU A 46 -22.39 -31.75 -15.80
CA GLU A 46 -21.03 -31.83 -16.30
C GLU A 46 -20.12 -30.96 -15.43
N ASN A 47 -18.98 -31.49 -15.01
CA ASN A 47 -17.99 -30.73 -14.26
C ASN A 47 -16.64 -30.78 -14.95
N HIS A 48 -16.16 -29.63 -15.40
CA HIS A 48 -14.79 -29.46 -15.84
C HIS A 48 -13.97 -28.93 -14.67
N PHE A 49 -12.82 -29.51 -14.38
CA PHE A 49 -11.99 -29.08 -13.27
C PHE A 49 -10.50 -29.22 -13.58
N ALA A 50 -9.72 -28.28 -13.06
CA ALA A 50 -8.26 -28.30 -13.15
C ALA A 50 -7.69 -28.85 -11.85
N VAL A 51 -6.63 -29.65 -11.94
CA VAL A 51 -5.96 -30.27 -10.80
C VAL A 51 -4.46 -30.06 -10.81
N ILE A 52 -3.85 -30.15 -9.62
CA ILE A 52 -2.41 -30.36 -9.44
C ILE A 52 -2.17 -31.61 -8.60
N PRO A 53 -0.99 -32.24 -8.66
CA PRO A 53 -0.63 -33.33 -7.76
C PRO A 53 -0.78 -32.91 -6.29
N ALA A 54 -1.40 -33.75 -5.44
CA ALA A 54 -1.70 -33.38 -4.05
C ALA A 54 -0.46 -33.22 -3.14
N ASP A 55 0.70 -33.69 -3.59
CA ASP A 55 2.01 -33.51 -2.95
C ASP A 55 2.70 -32.19 -3.35
N ARG A 56 2.07 -31.38 -4.22
CA ARG A 56 2.56 -30.05 -4.59
C ARG A 56 1.73 -28.96 -3.93
N THR A 57 2.41 -27.94 -3.42
CA THR A 57 1.76 -26.76 -2.88
C THR A 57 1.26 -25.87 -4.01
N TRP A 58 -0.06 -25.67 -4.10
CA TRP A 58 -0.64 -24.66 -4.97
C TRP A 58 -0.34 -23.25 -4.46
N ARG A 59 -0.02 -22.32 -5.38
CA ARG A 59 0.00 -20.89 -5.10
C ARG A 59 -0.75 -20.15 -6.21
N PRO A 60 -1.62 -19.18 -5.87
CA PRO A 60 -2.27 -18.34 -6.86
C PRO A 60 -1.22 -17.50 -7.61
N GLN A 61 -1.54 -17.11 -8.84
CA GLN A 61 -0.77 -16.09 -9.52
C GLN A 61 -0.93 -14.75 -8.79
N PRO A 62 0.16 -14.01 -8.50
CA PRO A 62 0.07 -12.70 -7.89
C PRO A 62 -0.73 -11.73 -8.78
N LEU A 63 -1.62 -10.96 -8.16
CA LEU A 63 -2.25 -9.83 -8.84
C LEU A 63 -1.22 -8.70 -9.01
N LEU A 64 -1.49 -7.80 -9.96
CA LEU A 64 -0.70 -6.58 -10.11
C LEU A 64 -0.74 -5.77 -8.82
N LYS A 65 0.43 -5.32 -8.36
CA LYS A 65 0.52 -4.45 -7.18
C LYS A 65 -0.09 -3.08 -7.50
N PRO A 66 -0.87 -2.48 -6.59
CA PRO A 66 -1.29 -1.09 -6.74
C PRO A 66 -0.08 -0.17 -6.89
N LEU A 67 -0.22 0.89 -7.69
CA LEU A 67 0.82 1.85 -7.97
C LEU A 67 0.32 3.27 -7.66
N VAL A 68 1.22 4.12 -7.18
CA VAL A 68 1.03 5.55 -7.05
C VAL A 68 1.71 6.25 -8.22
N ASP A 69 0.94 6.99 -9.02
CA ASP A 69 1.43 7.61 -10.25
C ASP A 69 2.38 8.80 -10.00
N GLY A 70 2.37 9.36 -8.79
CA GLY A 70 3.28 10.44 -8.43
C GLY A 70 3.16 10.93 -6.99
N PRO A 71 4.00 11.91 -6.60
CA PRO A 71 4.09 12.37 -5.23
C PRO A 71 2.78 12.95 -4.71
N GLN A 72 2.55 12.79 -3.41
CA GLN A 72 1.35 13.23 -2.70
C GLN A 72 1.73 14.16 -1.54
N SER A 73 0.87 15.11 -1.18
CA SER A 73 1.05 15.86 0.06
C SER A 73 0.54 15.08 1.28
N ALA A 74 1.21 15.28 2.41
CA ALA A 74 0.82 14.74 3.70
C ALA A 74 1.22 15.71 4.81
N VAL A 75 0.59 15.60 5.97
CA VAL A 75 0.87 16.44 7.15
C VAL A 75 1.66 15.63 8.17
N VAL A 76 2.75 16.18 8.69
CA VAL A 76 3.55 15.52 9.73
C VAL A 76 2.76 15.43 11.03
N THR A 77 2.79 14.27 11.67
CA THR A 77 2.03 13.97 12.88
C THR A 77 2.91 13.52 14.04
N GLY A 78 2.37 13.59 15.25
CA GLY A 78 3.06 13.22 16.48
C GLY A 78 2.13 13.25 17.70
N PRO A 79 2.66 12.95 18.90
CA PRO A 79 1.88 12.98 20.13
C PRO A 79 1.28 14.37 20.41
N ALA A 80 0.18 14.40 21.15
CA ALA A 80 -0.44 15.65 21.57
C ALA A 80 0.54 16.55 22.34
N GLY A 81 0.63 17.81 21.95
CA GLY A 81 1.51 18.81 22.58
C GLY A 81 2.98 18.76 22.14
N GLU A 82 3.34 17.88 21.21
CA GLU A 82 4.70 17.76 20.68
C GLU A 82 4.88 18.55 19.38
N GLU A 83 5.98 19.31 19.27
CA GLU A 83 6.29 20.04 18.02
C GLU A 83 7.21 19.23 17.09
N ILE A 84 8.03 18.33 17.66
CA ILE A 84 9.01 17.55 16.89
C ILE A 84 8.89 16.09 17.33
N PHE A 85 8.51 15.22 16.40
CA PHE A 85 8.39 13.79 16.64
C PHE A 85 9.17 13.01 15.57
N CYS A 86 10.37 12.57 15.93
CA CYS A 86 11.22 11.75 15.06
C CYS A 86 11.91 10.63 15.83
N ASP A 87 12.40 9.63 15.10
CA ASP A 87 13.23 8.57 15.66
C ASP A 87 14.74 8.83 15.50
N GLU A 88 15.56 7.84 15.86
CA GLU A 88 17.03 7.89 15.79
C GLU A 88 17.59 8.10 14.37
N HIS A 89 16.78 7.91 13.34
CA HIS A 89 17.16 8.11 11.94
C HIS A 89 16.61 9.42 11.35
N GLY A 90 15.96 10.25 12.17
CA GLY A 90 15.31 11.48 11.69
C GLY A 90 14.09 11.20 10.81
N ARG A 91 13.49 10.01 10.92
CA ARG A 91 12.22 9.68 10.25
C ARG A 91 11.08 10.35 11.00
N VAL A 92 10.02 10.69 10.29
CA VAL A 92 8.79 11.26 10.87
C VAL A 92 7.58 10.40 10.50
N ARG A 93 6.47 10.59 11.20
CA ARG A 93 5.17 10.03 10.84
C ARG A 93 4.30 11.10 10.17
N VAL A 94 3.40 10.70 9.30
CA VAL A 94 2.55 11.61 8.54
C VAL A 94 1.11 11.10 8.49
N LYS A 95 0.19 12.01 8.18
CA LYS A 95 -1.19 11.73 7.83
C LYS A 95 -1.41 12.11 6.38
N PHE A 96 -1.79 11.13 5.57
CA PHE A 96 -2.20 11.39 4.18
C PHE A 96 -3.62 11.95 4.11
N ASN A 97 -3.87 12.81 3.14
CA ASN A 97 -5.17 13.48 2.97
C ASN A 97 -6.32 12.49 2.64
N TRP A 98 -6.00 11.37 2.01
CA TRP A 98 -6.96 10.32 1.66
C TRP A 98 -7.20 9.31 2.79
N ASP A 99 -6.41 9.34 3.87
CA ASP A 99 -6.56 8.41 4.97
C ASP A 99 -7.71 8.85 5.90
N ARG A 100 -8.81 8.10 5.86
CA ARG A 100 -10.03 8.38 6.63
C ARG A 100 -10.10 7.66 7.98
N TYR A 101 -9.22 6.70 8.24
CA TYR A 101 -9.40 5.73 9.31
C TYR A 101 -8.47 5.95 10.49
N ASN A 102 -7.22 6.34 10.23
CA ASN A 102 -6.27 6.54 11.32
C ASN A 102 -6.43 7.92 11.98
N PRO A 103 -6.21 8.05 13.29
CA PRO A 103 -6.09 9.37 13.92
C PRO A 103 -4.89 10.14 13.39
N ALA A 104 -4.92 11.46 13.50
CA ALA A 104 -3.80 12.35 13.15
C ALA A 104 -2.89 12.56 14.37
N ASP A 105 -2.32 11.47 14.88
CA ASP A 105 -1.48 11.44 16.08
C ASP A 105 -0.18 10.65 15.86
N GLN A 106 0.49 10.25 16.94
CA GLN A 106 1.73 9.49 16.86
C GLN A 106 1.60 8.15 16.15
N ASP A 107 0.41 7.61 15.84
CA ASP A 107 0.20 6.31 15.21
C ASP A 107 -0.32 6.39 13.76
N SER A 108 -0.32 7.60 13.18
CA SER A 108 -0.88 7.89 11.84
C SER A 108 -0.31 7.03 10.69
N SER A 109 0.98 6.69 10.71
CA SER A 109 1.67 5.98 9.62
C SER A 109 2.85 5.14 10.11
N CYS A 110 3.58 4.49 9.21
CA CYS A 110 4.94 4.01 9.52
C CYS A 110 5.93 5.20 9.66
N TRP A 111 7.16 4.91 10.08
CA TRP A 111 8.26 5.87 10.06
C TRP A 111 8.76 6.09 8.64
N ILE A 112 8.73 7.34 8.18
CA ILE A 112 9.07 7.73 6.80
C ILE A 112 10.37 8.52 6.79
N ARG A 113 11.31 8.10 5.94
CA ARG A 113 12.59 8.80 5.73
C ARG A 113 12.38 10.15 5.08
N VAL A 114 13.20 11.12 5.48
CA VAL A 114 13.16 12.50 4.98
C VAL A 114 14.43 12.77 4.18
N ALA A 115 14.28 13.07 2.90
CA ALA A 115 15.37 13.54 2.06
C ALA A 115 16.00 14.81 2.65
N GLN A 116 17.32 14.81 2.72
CA GLN A 116 18.11 15.94 3.21
C GLN A 116 18.89 16.56 2.06
N ALA A 117 19.18 17.85 2.15
CA ALA A 117 20.01 18.55 1.16
C ALA A 117 21.44 17.97 1.08
N TRP A 118 21.96 17.47 2.20
CA TRP A 118 23.27 16.81 2.27
C TRP A 118 23.29 15.84 3.45
N ALA A 119 23.55 14.55 3.21
CA ALA A 119 23.64 13.53 4.24
C ALA A 119 24.90 12.69 4.06
N GLY A 120 25.85 12.82 4.99
CA GLY A 120 27.05 12.00 5.10
C GLY A 120 27.09 11.23 6.41
N THR A 121 28.02 10.30 6.54
CA THR A 121 28.19 9.50 7.77
C THR A 121 28.67 10.38 8.92
N GLY A 122 27.73 10.85 9.76
CA GLY A 122 28.02 11.71 10.92
C GLY A 122 28.15 13.20 10.61
N PHE A 123 27.83 13.66 9.40
CA PHE A 123 27.88 15.07 9.02
C PHE A 123 26.84 15.41 7.94
N GLY A 124 26.56 16.70 7.75
CA GLY A 124 25.68 17.18 6.69
C GLY A 124 24.65 18.19 7.20
N HIS A 125 23.54 18.30 6.48
CA HIS A 125 22.41 19.15 6.81
C HIS A 125 21.25 18.28 7.31
N LEU A 126 20.78 18.57 8.53
CA LEU A 126 19.62 17.90 9.11
C LEU A 126 18.57 18.94 9.51
N ALA A 127 17.46 18.96 8.79
CA ALA A 127 16.27 19.68 9.21
C ALA A 127 15.14 18.66 9.38
N ILE A 128 14.59 18.50 10.59
CA ILE A 128 13.48 17.58 10.83
C ILE A 128 12.15 18.32 10.57
N PRO A 129 11.21 17.75 9.76
CA PRO A 129 9.86 18.28 9.64
C PRO A 129 9.16 18.31 11.01
N ARG A 130 8.47 19.41 11.33
CA ARG A 130 7.71 19.56 12.57
C ARG A 130 6.28 19.06 12.41
N VAL A 131 5.67 18.64 13.51
CA VAL A 131 4.25 18.29 13.57
C VAL A 131 3.41 19.46 13.02
N GLY A 132 2.45 19.13 12.15
CA GLY A 132 1.60 20.11 11.44
C GLY A 132 2.19 20.67 10.14
N GLN A 133 3.46 20.39 9.80
CA GLN A 133 4.02 20.84 8.52
C GLN A 133 3.59 19.93 7.37
N GLU A 134 3.26 20.54 6.23
CA GLU A 134 3.03 19.83 4.98
C GLU A 134 4.36 19.37 4.36
N VAL A 135 4.38 18.12 3.90
CA VAL A 135 5.49 17.48 3.21
C VAL A 135 5.02 16.85 1.92
N ILE A 136 5.94 16.73 0.96
CA ILE A 136 5.71 15.99 -0.29
C ILE A 136 6.31 14.60 -0.13
N VAL A 137 5.46 13.58 -0.22
CA VAL A 137 5.79 12.16 -0.09
C VAL A 137 5.76 11.52 -1.47
N ASP A 138 6.88 10.93 -1.85
CA ASP A 138 6.97 10.06 -3.02
C ASP A 138 6.98 8.58 -2.60
N PHE A 139 6.84 7.68 -3.55
CA PHE A 139 6.71 6.24 -3.31
C PHE A 139 7.73 5.50 -4.17
N LEU A 140 8.65 4.76 -3.53
CA LEU A 140 9.74 4.09 -4.25
C LEU A 140 9.19 3.09 -5.26
N ASN A 141 9.53 3.27 -6.54
CA ASN A 141 8.97 2.50 -7.66
C ASN A 141 7.43 2.56 -7.76
N GLY A 142 6.82 3.64 -7.26
CA GLY A 142 5.36 3.79 -7.19
C GLY A 142 4.70 2.88 -6.15
N ASP A 143 5.46 2.21 -5.28
CA ASP A 143 4.94 1.28 -4.29
C ASP A 143 4.30 2.03 -3.09
N PRO A 144 2.97 1.94 -2.86
CA PRO A 144 2.30 2.62 -1.73
C PRO A 144 2.87 2.23 -0.35
N ASP A 145 3.51 1.07 -0.24
CA ASP A 145 4.10 0.56 1.00
C ASP A 145 5.51 1.12 1.27
N GLN A 146 6.09 1.88 0.33
CA GLN A 146 7.45 2.40 0.42
C GLN A 146 7.53 3.93 0.29
N PRO A 147 6.90 4.69 1.22
CA PRO A 147 6.93 6.14 1.18
C PRO A 147 8.32 6.71 1.52
N ILE A 148 8.62 7.86 0.93
CA ILE A 148 9.79 8.68 1.23
C ILE A 148 9.43 10.17 1.10
N ILE A 149 9.77 10.98 2.09
CA ILE A 149 9.53 12.43 2.03
C ILE A 149 10.64 13.07 1.19
N MET A 150 10.26 13.72 0.10
CA MET A 150 11.18 14.31 -0.87
C MET A 150 11.23 15.84 -0.83
N GLY A 151 10.24 16.49 -0.22
CA GLY A 151 10.15 17.94 -0.23
C GLY A 151 9.21 18.51 0.81
N ARG A 152 9.15 19.84 0.82
CA ARG A 152 8.28 20.65 1.69
C ARG A 152 7.74 21.82 0.90
N THR A 153 6.57 22.26 1.29
CA THR A 153 5.85 23.37 0.66
C THR A 153 5.42 24.37 1.73
N TYR A 154 5.38 25.63 1.33
CA TYR A 154 4.65 26.66 2.07
C TYR A 154 3.24 26.75 1.50
N HIS A 155 2.29 27.11 2.36
CA HIS A 155 0.88 27.30 2.02
C HIS A 155 0.27 28.36 2.94
N GLN A 156 -1.06 28.52 2.94
CA GLN A 156 -1.71 29.63 3.64
C GLN A 156 -1.46 29.66 5.16
N GLU A 157 -1.36 28.50 5.81
CA GLU A 157 -1.17 28.39 7.27
C GLU A 157 0.32 28.32 7.66
N ASN A 158 1.12 27.58 6.90
CA ASN A 158 2.58 27.55 6.96
C ASN A 158 3.16 28.50 5.91
N ARG A 159 3.22 29.79 6.23
CA ARG A 159 3.66 30.83 5.28
C ARG A 159 5.18 30.93 5.17
N THR A 160 5.64 31.45 4.04
CA THR A 160 7.05 31.75 3.80
C THR A 160 7.60 32.77 4.82
N PRO A 161 8.88 32.67 5.21
CA PRO A 161 9.55 33.74 5.94
C PRO A 161 9.61 35.04 5.12
N GLY A 162 9.40 36.17 5.79
CA GLY A 162 9.41 37.49 5.16
C GLY A 162 8.04 37.91 4.63
N SER A 163 8.03 38.89 3.73
CA SER A 163 6.81 39.53 3.23
C SER A 163 6.76 39.45 1.70
N LEU A 164 6.67 38.23 1.15
CA LEU A 164 6.51 38.03 -0.29
C LEU A 164 5.18 38.64 -0.79
N PRO A 165 5.16 39.25 -1.99
CA PRO A 165 6.24 39.32 -2.99
C PRO A 165 7.29 40.43 -2.74
N GLY A 166 7.18 41.23 -1.67
CA GLY A 166 8.10 42.34 -1.37
C GLY A 166 9.55 41.92 -1.14
N THR A 167 9.79 40.72 -0.60
CA THR A 167 11.13 40.18 -0.34
C THR A 167 11.62 39.21 -1.42
N LYS A 168 11.11 39.29 -2.67
CA LYS A 168 11.40 38.32 -3.75
C LYS A 168 12.87 38.17 -4.15
N THR A 169 13.73 39.12 -3.79
CA THR A 169 15.17 39.08 -4.08
C THR A 169 16.02 38.45 -2.96
N GLN A 170 15.39 38.03 -1.86
CA GLN A 170 16.07 37.51 -0.68
C GLN A 170 15.99 35.98 -0.62
N MET A 171 17.13 35.33 -0.35
CA MET A 171 17.17 33.94 0.11
C MET A 171 17.23 33.94 1.65
N THR A 172 16.44 33.09 2.30
CA THR A 172 16.34 33.06 3.77
C THR A 172 16.43 31.64 4.30
N ILE A 173 17.26 31.45 5.33
CA ILE A 173 17.21 30.31 6.24
C ILE A 173 16.83 30.87 7.61
N ARG A 174 15.71 30.40 8.17
CA ARG A 174 15.20 30.85 9.47
C ARG A 174 14.73 29.64 10.27
N SER A 175 15.29 29.46 11.46
CA SER A 175 14.85 28.45 12.42
C SER A 175 13.63 28.91 13.22
N LYS A 176 13.12 28.04 14.10
CA LYS A 176 12.15 28.39 15.15
C LYS A 176 12.64 27.78 16.46
N THR A 177 12.60 28.51 17.56
CA THR A 177 12.88 27.94 18.88
C THR A 177 11.86 26.82 19.19
N TYR A 178 12.34 25.69 19.70
CA TYR A 178 11.47 24.57 20.08
C TYR A 178 10.60 24.95 21.29
N LYS A 179 9.27 24.77 21.19
CA LYS A 179 8.30 25.14 22.24
C LYS A 179 8.42 26.60 22.70
N GLY A 180 8.92 27.48 21.83
CA GLY A 180 9.16 28.90 22.12
C GLY A 180 8.57 29.83 21.05
N SER A 181 8.60 31.13 21.33
CA SER A 181 8.07 32.18 20.45
C SER A 181 9.10 32.80 19.50
N GLY A 182 10.38 32.44 19.65
CA GLY A 182 11.50 32.99 18.85
C GLY A 182 11.80 32.23 17.56
N PHE A 183 12.62 32.85 16.71
CA PHE A 183 13.15 32.29 15.46
C PHE A 183 14.66 32.07 15.53
#